data_AF-A0A0Q8YQQ6-F1
#
_entry.id   AF-A0A0Q8YQQ6-F1
#
_cell.length_a   1.000
_cell.length_b   1.000
_cell.length_c   1.000
_cell.angle_alpha   90.00
_cell.angle_beta   90.00
_cell.angle_gamma   90.00
#
_symmetry.space_group_name_H-M   'P 1'
#
loop_
_entity.id
_entity.type
_entity.pdbx_description
1 polymer ?
#
loop_
_entity_poly.entity_id
_entity_poly.type
_entity_poly.pdbx_seq_one_letter_code
_entity_poly.pdbx_strand_id
1 'polypeptide(L)'
;MALAMCPLCSDDEDVELVRGLEGGRRLVRHRCGFEWEHGALVEPRKQPPRSFVDLKARFPKAEDVEPEVLERVGRLKARYLAARPGFDPDVAAYWEKYRRIFSREGLYACDPRALKDFANSDVGARPGNQATFNSAWNALGDDAAAESTRQTVEYLLHGPDDVPREDRLDHLLSGAKPFAMTGFKEALLTRVLCVVEPERFLSILKYTTEAGGKREIARIVYGLELPAPESVNWTLGRLVFWSNDLLHTLVGDGFANQQHAAAFLWWAKDRMDEPS
;
A
#
# COMPACT_ATOMS: atom_id res chain seq x y z
N MET A 1 2.31 -29.91 34.59
CA MET A 1 3.56 -29.12 34.44
C MET A 1 4.70 -30.11 34.51
N ALA A 2 5.68 -30.06 33.61
CA ALA A 2 6.79 -31.01 33.63
C ALA A 2 7.63 -30.82 34.90
N LEU A 3 7.79 -31.90 35.68
CA LEU A 3 8.62 -31.94 36.89
C LEU A 3 10.07 -31.59 36.50
N ALA A 4 10.70 -30.69 37.27
CA ALA A 4 12.07 -30.27 37.04
C ALA A 4 13.01 -31.26 37.72
N MET A 5 13.42 -32.33 37.03
CA MET A 5 14.38 -33.29 37.57
C MET A 5 15.81 -32.74 37.46
N CYS A 6 16.58 -32.83 38.55
CA CYS A 6 17.99 -32.48 38.57
C CYS A 6 18.79 -33.44 37.67
N PRO A 7 19.48 -32.95 36.62
CA PRO A 7 20.25 -33.81 35.71
C PRO A 7 21.40 -34.57 36.39
N LEU A 8 21.88 -34.05 37.53
CA LEU A 8 23.03 -34.61 38.23
C LEU A 8 22.63 -35.70 39.23
N CYS A 9 21.50 -35.52 39.92
CA CYS A 9 21.04 -36.42 40.98
C CYS A 9 19.88 -37.32 40.56
N SER A 10 19.26 -37.04 39.41
CA SER A 10 18.01 -37.68 38.96
C SER A 10 16.89 -37.59 40.01
N ASP A 11 16.90 -36.52 40.80
CA ASP A 11 16.02 -36.23 41.92
C ASP A 11 15.26 -34.93 41.63
N ASP A 12 13.98 -34.88 41.99
CA ASP A 12 13.08 -33.73 41.81
C ASP A 12 12.60 -33.13 43.13
N GLU A 13 13.03 -33.67 44.28
CA GLU A 13 12.82 -33.04 45.58
C GLU A 13 13.77 -31.83 45.77
N ASP A 14 13.33 -30.81 46.51
CA ASP A 14 14.14 -29.64 46.88
C ASP A 14 14.74 -28.84 45.70
N VAL A 15 13.95 -28.64 44.63
CA VAL A 15 14.32 -27.77 43.50
C VAL A 15 13.77 -26.36 43.70
N GLU A 16 14.68 -25.39 43.80
CA GLU A 16 14.39 -23.97 43.99
C GLU A 16 14.46 -23.19 42.68
N LEU A 17 13.58 -22.20 42.52
CA LEU A 17 13.68 -21.23 41.43
C LEU A 17 14.72 -20.15 41.79
N VAL A 18 15.78 -20.04 41.00
CA VAL A 18 16.80 -18.99 41.18
C VAL A 18 16.35 -17.70 40.50
N ARG A 19 15.92 -17.77 39.22
CA ARG A 19 15.40 -16.62 38.47
C ARG A 19 14.63 -17.02 37.20
N GLY A 20 13.77 -16.14 36.72
CA GLY A 20 13.16 -16.25 35.39
C GLY A 20 14.15 -15.83 34.29
N LEU A 21 14.08 -16.50 33.14
CA LEU A 21 14.85 -16.20 31.92
C LEU A 21 13.89 -15.81 30.78
N GLU A 22 14.43 -15.19 29.74
CA GLU A 22 13.65 -14.82 28.54
C GLU A 22 13.06 -16.06 27.83
N GLY A 23 11.85 -15.89 27.27
CA GLY A 23 11.15 -16.95 26.54
C GLY A 23 10.44 -17.98 27.43
N GLY A 24 10.16 -17.66 28.70
CA GLY A 24 9.43 -18.51 29.64
C GLY A 24 10.28 -19.58 30.33
N ARG A 25 11.60 -19.58 30.07
CA ARG A 25 12.59 -20.42 30.74
C ARG A 25 12.85 -19.95 32.18
N ARG A 26 13.38 -20.84 32.99
CA ARG A 26 13.69 -20.59 34.40
C ARG A 26 15.04 -21.19 34.72
N LEU A 27 15.87 -20.45 35.44
CA LEU A 27 17.06 -21.03 36.07
C LEU A 27 16.64 -21.60 37.42
N VAL A 28 16.84 -22.90 37.60
CA VAL A 28 16.50 -23.63 38.84
C VAL A 28 17.75 -24.24 39.44
N ARG A 29 17.74 -24.45 40.76
CA ARG A 29 18.83 -25.03 41.52
C ARG A 29 18.32 -26.14 42.41
N HIS A 30 19.01 -27.27 42.42
CA HIS A 30 18.74 -28.37 43.34
C HIS A 30 19.60 -28.26 44.60
N ARG A 31 19.18 -28.89 45.71
CA ARG A 31 19.94 -28.95 46.97
C ARG A 31 21.41 -29.42 46.82
N CYS A 32 21.74 -30.18 45.78
CA CYS A 32 23.12 -30.59 45.50
C CYS A 32 24.02 -29.43 45.01
N GLY A 33 23.46 -28.24 44.80
CA GLY A 33 24.15 -27.06 44.32
C GLY A 33 24.20 -26.93 42.80
N PHE A 34 23.64 -27.88 42.05
CA PHE A 34 23.61 -27.83 40.59
C PHE A 34 22.49 -26.91 40.08
N GLU A 35 22.84 -25.98 39.19
CA GLU A 35 21.91 -25.05 38.55
C GLU A 35 21.73 -25.42 37.07
N TRP A 36 20.47 -25.41 36.58
CA TRP A 36 20.19 -25.65 35.17
C TRP A 36 18.98 -24.85 34.67
N GLU A 37 18.93 -24.64 33.35
CA GLU A 37 17.77 -24.03 32.70
C GLU A 37 16.66 -25.07 32.52
N HIS A 38 15.48 -24.77 33.06
CA HIS A 38 14.26 -25.58 32.92
C HIS A 38 13.19 -24.83 32.12
N GLY A 39 12.53 -25.55 31.22
CA GLY A 39 11.48 -25.04 30.34
C GLY A 39 11.87 -25.07 28.86
N ALA A 40 10.94 -25.47 28.00
CA ALA A 40 11.11 -25.36 26.57
C ALA A 40 10.98 -23.90 26.12
N LEU A 41 11.72 -23.51 25.06
CA LEU A 41 11.43 -22.27 24.35
C LEU A 41 9.97 -22.31 23.90
N VAL A 42 9.14 -21.45 24.47
CA VAL A 42 7.82 -21.20 23.90
C VAL A 42 8.09 -20.39 22.64
N GLU A 43 8.20 -21.05 21.49
CA GLU A 43 8.16 -20.33 20.23
C GLU A 43 6.90 -19.45 20.23
N PRO A 44 7.01 -18.15 19.90
CA PRO A 44 5.82 -17.33 19.77
C PRO A 44 4.92 -18.05 18.77
N ARG A 45 3.73 -18.46 19.22
CA ARG A 45 2.73 -19.11 18.36
C ARG A 45 2.59 -18.25 17.10
N LYS A 46 3.16 -18.71 15.99
CA LYS A 46 2.93 -18.12 14.68
C LYS A 46 1.42 -18.25 14.48
N GLN A 47 0.71 -17.13 14.62
CA GLN A 47 -0.70 -17.10 14.27
C GLN A 47 -0.79 -17.62 12.83
N PRO A 48 -1.73 -18.52 12.52
CA PRO A 48 -1.88 -19.00 11.16
C PRO A 48 -2.01 -17.80 10.23
N PRO A 49 -1.38 -17.82 9.04
CA PRO A 49 -1.49 -16.73 8.10
C PRO A 49 -2.98 -16.50 7.83
N ARG A 50 -3.44 -15.29 8.16
CA ARG A 50 -4.86 -14.92 7.99
C ARG A 50 -5.20 -14.93 6.51
N SER A 51 -6.39 -15.42 6.16
CA SER A 51 -6.81 -15.44 4.77
C SER A 51 -6.98 -14.01 4.24
N PHE A 52 -6.82 -13.82 2.93
CA PHE A 52 -7.05 -12.53 2.27
C PHE A 52 -8.44 -11.95 2.61
N VAL A 53 -9.46 -12.81 2.68
CA VAL A 53 -10.85 -12.44 3.00
C VAL A 53 -10.96 -11.90 4.42
N ASP A 54 -10.36 -12.58 5.40
CA ASP A 54 -10.39 -12.16 6.80
C ASP A 54 -9.68 -10.83 7.01
N LEU A 55 -8.58 -10.63 6.28
CA LEU A 55 -7.87 -9.37 6.27
C LEU A 55 -8.79 -8.30 5.69
N LYS A 56 -9.24 -8.44 4.44
CA LYS A 56 -10.10 -7.43 3.78
C LYS A 56 -11.35 -7.08 4.61
N ALA A 57 -11.98 -8.05 5.29
CA ALA A 57 -13.15 -7.82 6.13
C ALA A 57 -12.92 -6.88 7.33
N ARG A 58 -11.66 -6.75 7.78
CA ARG A 58 -11.23 -5.89 8.89
C ARG A 58 -10.67 -4.56 8.44
N PHE A 59 -10.56 -4.33 7.13
CA PHE A 59 -10.14 -3.04 6.61
C PHE A 59 -11.25 -2.02 6.89
N PRO A 60 -10.92 -0.76 7.24
CA PRO A 60 -11.92 0.28 7.46
C PRO A 60 -12.89 0.42 6.28
N LYS A 61 -14.15 0.70 6.56
CA LYS A 61 -15.25 0.79 5.61
C LYS A 61 -15.89 2.17 5.62
N ALA A 62 -16.72 2.44 4.62
CA ALA A 62 -17.47 3.69 4.56
C ALA A 62 -18.43 3.85 5.75
N GLU A 63 -18.96 2.74 6.27
CA GLU A 63 -19.84 2.73 7.44
C GLU A 63 -19.13 3.08 8.76
N ASP A 64 -17.79 3.05 8.78
CA ASP A 64 -17.00 3.42 9.97
C ASP A 64 -16.81 4.94 10.08
N VAL A 65 -17.32 5.74 9.13
CA VAL A 65 -17.25 7.21 9.20
C VAL A 65 -18.43 7.77 9.98
N GLU A 66 -18.13 8.62 10.96
CA GLU A 66 -19.15 9.30 11.74
C GLU A 66 -20.10 10.14 10.86
N PRO A 67 -21.43 10.09 11.07
CA PRO A 67 -22.40 10.81 10.24
C PRO A 67 -22.14 12.32 10.14
N GLU A 68 -21.68 12.94 11.23
CA GLU A 68 -21.36 14.37 11.28
C GLU A 68 -20.18 14.73 10.35
N VAL A 69 -19.20 13.82 10.24
CA VAL A 69 -18.07 13.97 9.31
C VAL A 69 -18.55 13.85 7.88
N LEU A 70 -19.41 12.88 7.56
CA LEU A 70 -20.01 12.75 6.22
C LEU A 70 -20.81 13.99 5.82
N GLU A 71 -21.60 14.55 6.74
CA GLU A 71 -22.37 15.77 6.48
C GLU A 71 -21.43 16.96 6.18
N ARG A 72 -20.36 17.10 6.95
CA ARG A 72 -19.36 18.15 6.75
C ARG A 72 -18.64 18.00 5.40
N VAL A 73 -18.20 16.80 5.05
CA VAL A 73 -17.59 16.51 3.75
C VAL A 73 -18.59 16.80 2.61
N GLY A 74 -19.87 16.47 2.81
CA GLY A 74 -20.95 16.82 1.89
C GLY A 74 -21.08 18.33 1.65
N ARG A 75 -21.02 19.15 2.71
CA ARG A 75 -21.01 20.63 2.59
C ARG A 75 -19.78 21.13 1.83
N LEU A 76 -18.61 20.58 2.14
CA LEU A 76 -17.37 20.90 1.43
C LEU A 76 -17.45 20.54 -0.06
N LYS A 77 -17.99 19.37 -0.39
CA LYS A 77 -18.22 18.93 -1.77
C LYS A 77 -19.17 19.86 -2.51
N ALA A 78 -20.28 20.25 -1.89
CA ALA A 78 -21.23 21.20 -2.48
C ALA A 78 -20.56 22.56 -2.77
N ARG A 79 -19.75 23.08 -1.83
CA ARG A 79 -18.96 24.31 -2.02
C ARG A 79 -17.97 24.17 -3.17
N TYR A 80 -17.23 23.07 -3.21
CA TYR A 80 -16.24 22.79 -4.25
C TYR A 80 -16.88 22.72 -5.63
N LEU A 81 -17.96 21.98 -5.79
CA LEU A 81 -18.67 21.84 -7.07
C LEU A 81 -19.37 23.15 -7.51
N ALA A 82 -19.86 23.95 -6.56
CA ALA A 82 -20.46 25.26 -6.85
C ALA A 82 -19.44 26.25 -7.47
N ALA A 83 -18.16 26.15 -7.08
CA ALA A 83 -17.09 26.95 -7.66
C ALA A 83 -16.71 26.52 -9.09
N ARG A 84 -17.29 25.42 -9.60
CA ARG A 84 -17.00 24.82 -10.92
C ARG A 84 -15.49 24.76 -11.23
N PRO A 85 -14.66 24.17 -10.36
CA PRO A 85 -13.26 23.97 -10.65
C PRO A 85 -13.13 23.18 -11.95
N GLY A 86 -12.37 23.71 -12.90
CA GLY A 86 -12.08 23.01 -14.14
C GLY A 86 -11.27 21.73 -13.86
N PHE A 87 -11.41 20.75 -14.74
CA PHE A 87 -10.45 19.66 -14.85
C PHE A 87 -9.59 19.90 -16.10
N ASP A 88 -8.37 19.37 -16.09
CA ASP A 88 -7.41 19.59 -17.16
C ASP A 88 -7.89 18.86 -18.44
N PRO A 89 -8.17 19.59 -19.54
CA PRO A 89 -8.71 19.00 -20.76
C PRO A 89 -7.71 18.06 -21.45
N ASP A 90 -6.41 18.22 -21.21
CA ASP A 90 -5.37 17.39 -21.82
C ASP A 90 -5.32 15.99 -21.21
N VAL A 91 -5.91 15.81 -20.01
CA VAL A 91 -5.88 14.53 -19.27
C VAL A 91 -6.64 13.45 -20.01
N ALA A 92 -7.79 13.76 -20.60
CA ALA A 92 -8.59 12.77 -21.32
C ALA A 92 -7.82 12.22 -22.52
N ALA A 93 -7.22 13.10 -23.33
CA ALA A 93 -6.41 12.70 -24.48
C ALA A 93 -5.13 11.95 -24.06
N TYR A 94 -4.47 12.41 -22.99
CA TYR A 94 -3.29 11.78 -22.45
C TYR A 94 -3.58 10.37 -21.91
N TRP A 95 -4.64 10.19 -21.13
CA TRP A 95 -5.06 8.89 -20.61
C TRP A 95 -5.48 7.95 -21.74
N GLU A 96 -6.20 8.43 -22.75
CA GLU A 96 -6.58 7.60 -23.90
C GLU A 96 -5.34 7.11 -24.67
N LYS A 97 -4.34 7.97 -24.90
CA LYS A 97 -3.06 7.57 -25.49
C LYS A 97 -2.40 6.45 -24.68
N TYR A 98 -2.25 6.64 -23.36
CA TYR A 98 -1.53 5.68 -22.53
C TYR A 98 -2.32 4.42 -22.21
N ARG A 99 -3.66 4.46 -22.25
CA ARG A 99 -4.50 3.26 -22.16
C ARG A 99 -4.26 2.33 -23.35
N ARG A 100 -4.12 2.90 -24.56
CA ARG A 100 -3.75 2.12 -25.76
C ARG A 100 -2.33 1.56 -25.63
N ILE A 101 -1.38 2.36 -25.16
CA ILE A 101 0.00 1.90 -24.91
C ILE A 101 0.04 0.77 -23.87
N PHE A 102 -0.73 0.83 -22.79
CA PHE A 102 -0.73 -0.20 -21.75
C PHE A 102 -1.63 -1.40 -22.02
N SER A 103 -2.26 -1.46 -23.21
CA SER A 103 -2.93 -2.67 -23.69
C SER A 103 -1.92 -3.79 -23.95
N ARG A 104 -2.39 -5.05 -24.01
CA ARG A 104 -1.52 -6.22 -24.27
C ARG A 104 -0.70 -6.06 -25.56
N GLU A 105 -1.31 -5.51 -26.61
CA GLU A 105 -0.66 -5.31 -27.91
C GLU A 105 0.19 -4.03 -27.94
N GLY A 106 -0.33 -2.94 -27.38
CA GLY A 106 0.34 -1.64 -27.42
C GLY A 106 1.65 -1.58 -26.63
N LEU A 107 1.78 -2.38 -25.57
CA LEU A 107 2.88 -2.25 -24.62
C LEU A 107 4.23 -2.59 -25.26
N TYR A 108 4.25 -3.64 -26.07
CA TYR A 108 5.45 -4.08 -26.78
C TYR A 108 5.64 -3.39 -28.14
N ALA A 109 4.58 -2.82 -28.72
CA ALA A 109 4.66 -2.08 -29.97
C ALA A 109 5.04 -0.59 -29.79
N CYS A 110 4.98 -0.07 -28.57
CA CYS A 110 5.26 1.35 -28.34
C CYS A 110 6.74 1.72 -28.40
N ASP A 111 7.00 2.96 -28.79
CA ASP A 111 8.31 3.60 -28.72
C ASP A 111 8.81 3.63 -27.25
N PRO A 112 10.04 3.15 -26.95
CA PRO A 112 10.71 3.29 -25.66
C PRO A 112 10.53 4.68 -25.03
N ARG A 113 10.62 5.73 -25.84
CA ARG A 113 10.50 7.11 -25.40
C ARG A 113 9.15 7.40 -24.78
N ALA A 114 8.06 6.80 -25.28
CA ALA A 114 6.73 7.00 -24.73
C ALA A 114 6.62 6.52 -23.27
N LEU A 115 7.34 5.46 -22.90
CA LEU A 115 7.40 4.94 -21.53
C LEU A 115 8.22 5.87 -20.61
N LYS A 116 9.32 6.42 -21.12
CA LYS A 116 10.11 7.43 -20.38
C LYS A 116 9.33 8.73 -20.17
N ASP A 117 8.64 9.19 -21.20
CA ASP A 117 7.79 10.38 -21.15
C ASP A 117 6.62 10.17 -20.20
N PHE A 118 6.04 8.96 -20.16
CA PHE A 118 5.01 8.61 -19.18
C PHE A 118 5.52 8.83 -17.76
N ALA A 119 6.71 8.31 -17.44
CA ALA A 119 7.25 8.41 -16.09
C ALA A 119 7.49 9.87 -15.68
N ASN A 120 7.87 10.74 -16.62
CA ASN A 120 8.27 12.12 -16.34
C ASN A 120 7.17 13.18 -16.55
N SER A 121 6.00 12.80 -17.05
CA SER A 121 4.88 13.71 -17.25
C SER A 121 4.15 14.02 -15.95
N ASP A 122 3.65 15.24 -15.79
CA ASP A 122 2.78 15.63 -14.66
C ASP A 122 1.28 15.60 -15.02
N VAL A 123 0.93 15.28 -16.28
CA VAL A 123 -0.46 15.28 -16.77
C VAL A 123 -1.29 14.18 -16.09
N GLY A 124 -2.44 14.56 -15.54
CA GLY A 124 -3.42 13.67 -14.92
C GLY A 124 -3.10 13.23 -13.50
N ALA A 125 -1.81 12.98 -13.19
CA ALA A 125 -1.35 12.68 -11.84
C ALA A 125 0.17 12.88 -11.76
N ARG A 126 0.62 13.70 -10.80
CA ARG A 126 2.04 14.05 -10.61
C ARG A 126 2.78 12.98 -9.81
N PRO A 127 3.72 12.20 -10.40
CA PRO A 127 4.40 11.10 -9.70
C PRO A 127 5.53 11.57 -8.77
N GLY A 128 5.86 12.86 -8.78
CA GLY A 128 6.94 13.45 -7.99
C GLY A 128 8.32 13.28 -8.64
N ASN A 129 9.39 13.38 -7.86
CA ASN A 129 10.76 13.28 -8.36
C ASN A 129 11.08 11.86 -8.91
N GLN A 130 11.47 11.79 -10.19
CA GLN A 130 11.83 10.54 -10.89
C GLN A 130 13.34 10.34 -11.07
N ALA A 131 14.19 10.99 -10.25
CA ALA A 131 15.65 10.89 -10.37
C ALA A 131 16.16 9.43 -10.38
N THR A 132 15.67 8.58 -9.47
CA THR A 132 16.07 7.16 -9.42
C THR A 132 15.71 6.42 -10.71
N PHE A 133 14.50 6.64 -11.24
CA PHE A 133 14.06 6.04 -12.49
C PHE A 133 14.92 6.53 -13.66
N ASN A 134 15.16 7.84 -13.77
CA ASN A 134 15.94 8.42 -14.85
C ASN A 134 17.41 7.98 -14.82
N SER A 135 18.02 7.88 -13.63
CA SER A 135 19.38 7.36 -13.47
C SER A 135 19.47 5.88 -13.87
N ALA A 136 18.51 5.05 -13.44
CA ALA A 136 18.45 3.65 -13.83
C ALA A 136 18.22 3.48 -15.35
N TRP A 137 17.33 4.29 -15.91
CA TRP A 137 17.06 4.31 -17.35
C TRP A 137 18.33 4.62 -18.15
N ASN A 138 19.05 5.68 -17.77
CA ASN A 138 20.28 6.08 -18.45
C ASN A 138 21.40 5.04 -18.30
N ALA A 139 21.47 4.33 -17.16
CA ALA A 139 22.46 3.29 -16.92
C ALA A 139 22.20 2.03 -17.76
N LEU A 140 20.94 1.66 -17.97
CA LEU A 140 20.55 0.49 -18.78
C LEU A 140 20.60 0.77 -20.29
N GLY A 141 20.33 2.02 -20.69
CA GLY A 141 20.06 2.38 -22.08
C GLY A 141 18.58 2.20 -22.44
N ASP A 142 18.14 2.89 -23.50
CA ASP A 142 16.72 3.02 -23.84
C ASP A 142 16.01 1.67 -24.07
N ASP A 143 16.64 0.75 -24.79
CA ASP A 143 16.03 -0.55 -25.12
C ASP A 143 15.83 -1.43 -23.88
N ALA A 144 16.87 -1.60 -23.07
CA ALA A 144 16.82 -2.44 -21.87
C ALA A 144 15.92 -1.83 -20.79
N ALA A 145 15.96 -0.50 -20.62
CA ALA A 145 15.08 0.19 -19.68
C ALA A 145 13.60 0.11 -20.11
N ALA A 146 13.33 0.25 -21.41
CA ALA A 146 11.99 0.06 -21.94
C ALA A 146 11.50 -1.37 -21.73
N GLU A 147 12.33 -2.38 -21.99
CA GLU A 147 11.96 -3.78 -21.77
C GLU A 147 11.64 -4.06 -20.29
N SER A 148 12.49 -3.63 -19.35
CA SER A 148 12.17 -3.74 -17.92
C SER A 148 10.89 -3.01 -17.54
N THR A 149 10.61 -1.85 -18.14
CA THR A 149 9.37 -1.11 -17.91
C THR A 149 8.16 -1.87 -18.47
N ARG A 150 8.25 -2.44 -19.66
CA ARG A 150 7.20 -3.28 -20.27
C ARG A 150 6.89 -4.47 -19.39
N GLN A 151 7.90 -5.24 -18.98
CA GLN A 151 7.72 -6.40 -18.10
C GLN A 151 7.12 -6.01 -16.74
N THR A 152 7.50 -4.86 -16.19
CA THR A 152 6.91 -4.31 -14.97
C THR A 152 5.41 -4.02 -15.13
N VAL A 153 5.03 -3.31 -16.20
CA VAL A 153 3.65 -2.94 -16.49
C VAL A 153 2.82 -4.18 -16.87
N GLU A 154 3.36 -5.07 -17.68
CA GLU A 154 2.71 -6.32 -18.06
C GLU A 154 2.44 -7.18 -16.84
N TYR A 155 3.42 -7.35 -15.94
CA TYR A 155 3.20 -8.12 -14.73
C TYR A 155 2.07 -7.53 -13.87
N LEU A 156 2.03 -6.21 -13.71
CA LEU A 156 0.98 -5.54 -12.94
C LEU A 156 -0.42 -5.72 -13.56
N LEU A 157 -0.54 -5.53 -14.88
CA LEU A 157 -1.82 -5.49 -15.58
C LEU A 157 -2.30 -6.87 -16.04
N HIS A 158 -1.38 -7.68 -16.55
CA HIS A 158 -1.63 -8.87 -17.37
C HIS A 158 -0.90 -10.11 -16.86
N GLY A 159 -0.27 -10.04 -15.68
CA GLY A 159 0.40 -11.17 -15.02
C GLY A 159 -0.53 -12.36 -14.69
N PRO A 160 0.00 -13.42 -14.05
CA PRO A 160 -0.70 -14.69 -13.85
C PRO A 160 -2.03 -14.56 -13.11
N ASP A 161 -3.10 -15.16 -13.65
CA ASP A 161 -4.47 -15.04 -13.14
C ASP A 161 -4.66 -15.58 -11.71
N ASP A 162 -3.79 -16.48 -11.26
CA ASP A 162 -3.75 -17.03 -9.90
C ASP A 162 -3.14 -16.08 -8.87
N VAL A 163 -2.51 -14.98 -9.30
CA VAL A 163 -1.95 -13.96 -8.42
C VAL A 163 -2.83 -12.70 -8.46
N PRO A 164 -3.49 -12.30 -7.35
CA PRO A 164 -4.26 -11.06 -7.29
C PRO A 164 -3.43 -9.83 -7.63
N ARG A 165 -4.03 -8.79 -8.22
CA ARG A 165 -3.30 -7.59 -8.65
C ARG A 165 -2.70 -6.80 -7.49
N GLU A 166 -3.32 -6.85 -6.32
CA GLU A 166 -2.77 -6.32 -5.07
C GLU A 166 -1.42 -6.97 -4.73
N ASP A 167 -1.33 -8.29 -4.87
CA ASP A 167 -0.11 -9.04 -4.59
C ASP A 167 0.92 -8.85 -5.71
N ARG A 168 0.49 -8.73 -6.98
CA ARG A 168 1.39 -8.36 -8.10
C ARG A 168 2.03 -6.99 -7.87
N LEU A 169 1.24 -6.00 -7.44
CA LEU A 169 1.73 -4.68 -7.07
C LEU A 169 2.75 -4.78 -5.94
N ASP A 170 2.45 -5.54 -4.88
CA ASP A 170 3.36 -5.73 -3.75
C ASP A 170 4.68 -6.40 -4.15
N HIS A 171 4.67 -7.40 -5.03
CA HIS A 171 5.88 -8.02 -5.56
C HIS A 171 6.80 -7.01 -6.29
N LEU A 172 6.22 -6.06 -7.03
CA LEU A 172 6.99 -5.01 -7.72
C LEU A 172 7.54 -3.98 -6.72
N LEU A 173 6.78 -3.65 -5.68
CA LEU A 173 7.19 -2.70 -4.64
C LEU A 173 8.32 -3.25 -3.78
N SER A 174 8.18 -4.48 -3.30
CA SER A 174 9.18 -5.21 -2.50
C SER A 174 10.45 -5.57 -3.26
N GLY A 175 10.43 -5.50 -4.60
CA GLY A 175 11.57 -5.90 -5.44
C GLY A 175 11.69 -7.41 -5.60
N ALA A 176 10.63 -8.17 -5.32
CA ALA A 176 10.58 -9.62 -5.52
C ALA A 176 10.67 -10.03 -7.01
N LYS A 177 10.50 -9.09 -7.94
CA LYS A 177 10.64 -9.32 -9.39
C LYS A 177 11.96 -8.73 -9.91
N PRO A 178 12.93 -9.57 -10.31
CA PRO A 178 14.25 -9.09 -10.75
C PRO A 178 14.20 -8.30 -12.06
N PHE A 179 13.16 -8.49 -12.86
CA PHE A 179 12.93 -7.73 -14.10
C PHE A 179 12.34 -6.33 -13.86
N ALA A 180 11.93 -6.00 -12.63
CA ALA A 180 11.22 -4.77 -12.35
C ALA A 180 12.11 -3.54 -12.61
N MET A 181 11.56 -2.53 -13.28
CA MET A 181 12.30 -1.32 -13.61
C MET A 181 12.63 -0.53 -12.34
N THR A 182 13.93 -0.31 -12.10
CA THR A 182 14.39 0.45 -10.93
C THR A 182 13.84 1.87 -10.98
N GLY A 183 13.29 2.34 -9.85
CA GLY A 183 12.63 3.63 -9.76
C GLY A 183 11.17 3.66 -10.25
N PHE A 184 10.68 2.63 -10.97
CA PHE A 184 9.28 2.49 -11.36
C PHE A 184 8.44 1.90 -10.20
N LYS A 185 8.29 2.71 -9.13
CA LYS A 185 7.70 2.29 -7.86
C LYS A 185 6.26 2.82 -7.70
N GLU A 186 5.76 2.82 -6.46
CA GLU A 186 4.35 3.04 -6.09
C GLU A 186 3.63 4.13 -6.87
N ALA A 187 4.23 5.32 -6.98
CA ALA A 187 3.58 6.43 -7.67
C ALA A 187 3.34 6.15 -9.16
N LEU A 188 4.34 5.59 -9.84
CA LEU A 188 4.25 5.25 -11.26
C LEU A 188 3.36 4.03 -11.49
N LEU A 189 3.46 3.00 -10.64
CA LEU A 189 2.61 1.82 -10.69
C LEU A 189 1.14 2.18 -10.47
N THR A 190 0.84 3.02 -9.49
CA THR A 190 -0.53 3.51 -9.23
C THR A 190 -1.01 4.39 -10.38
N ARG A 191 -0.14 5.21 -10.98
CA ARG A 191 -0.51 6.03 -12.12
C ARG A 191 -0.87 5.18 -13.35
N VAL A 192 -0.20 4.05 -13.57
CA VAL A 192 -0.62 3.07 -14.59
C VAL A 192 -2.06 2.62 -14.31
N LEU A 193 -2.40 2.31 -13.05
CA LEU A 193 -3.77 1.95 -12.66
C LEU A 193 -4.78 3.08 -12.93
N CYS A 194 -4.44 4.34 -12.61
CA CYS A 194 -5.28 5.50 -12.92
C CYS A 194 -5.57 5.64 -14.43
N VAL A 195 -4.63 5.30 -15.30
CA VAL A 195 -4.81 5.40 -16.75
C VAL A 195 -5.67 4.27 -17.30
N VAL A 196 -5.43 3.05 -16.83
CA VAL A 196 -6.06 1.84 -17.35
C VAL A 196 -7.45 1.64 -16.75
N GLU A 197 -7.67 2.11 -15.52
CA GLU A 197 -8.95 2.05 -14.79
C GLU A 197 -9.36 3.44 -14.28
N PRO A 198 -9.56 4.41 -15.20
CA PRO A 198 -9.81 5.81 -14.87
C PRO A 198 -11.10 6.04 -14.09
N GLU A 199 -12.05 5.10 -14.14
CA GLU A 199 -13.33 5.19 -13.43
C GLU A 199 -13.25 4.68 -11.99
N ARG A 200 -12.20 3.92 -11.66
CA ARG A 200 -12.00 3.31 -10.35
C ARG A 200 -10.90 4.00 -9.55
N PHE A 201 -9.79 4.32 -10.19
CA PHE A 201 -8.60 4.79 -9.50
C PHE A 201 -8.56 6.32 -9.39
N LEU A 202 -8.56 6.81 -8.15
CA LEU A 202 -8.30 8.21 -7.82
C LEU A 202 -6.84 8.55 -8.14
N SER A 203 -6.59 9.75 -8.65
CA SER A 203 -5.23 10.25 -8.95
C SER A 203 -4.44 10.66 -7.69
N ILE A 204 -4.53 9.85 -6.63
CA ILE A 204 -3.79 9.94 -5.37
C ILE A 204 -2.76 8.81 -5.39
N LEU A 205 -1.53 9.10 -5.81
CA LEU A 205 -0.62 8.06 -6.30
C LEU A 205 0.07 7.22 -5.22
N LYS A 206 0.07 7.66 -3.96
CA LYS A 206 0.76 6.98 -2.87
C LYS A 206 -0.16 6.77 -1.67
N TYR A 207 0.06 5.68 -0.96
CA TYR A 207 -0.62 5.34 0.27
C TYR A 207 -0.23 6.30 1.41
N THR A 208 1.07 6.56 1.56
CA THR A 208 1.62 7.49 2.56
C THR A 208 2.76 8.32 1.97
N THR A 209 2.84 9.61 2.30
CA THR A 209 3.97 10.50 2.03
C THR A 209 4.05 11.60 3.09
N GLU A 210 5.17 12.32 3.16
CA GLU A 210 5.32 13.51 4.01
C GLU A 210 4.30 14.61 3.65
N ALA A 211 3.99 14.80 2.36
CA ALA A 211 3.00 15.78 1.89
C ALA A 211 1.54 15.27 2.00
N GLY A 212 1.34 14.05 2.50
CA GLY A 212 0.05 13.36 2.54
C GLY A 212 -0.11 12.28 1.46
N GLY A 213 -1.04 11.36 1.68
CA GLY A 213 -1.37 10.26 0.78
C GLY A 213 -2.76 9.73 1.09
N LYS A 214 -3.15 8.57 0.54
CA LYS A 214 -4.48 7.99 0.78
C LYS A 214 -4.77 7.82 2.28
N ARG A 215 -3.80 7.37 3.08
CA ARG A 215 -3.92 7.24 4.54
C ARG A 215 -4.20 8.57 5.23
N GLU A 216 -3.49 9.62 4.81
CA GLU A 216 -3.65 10.93 5.42
C GLU A 216 -4.96 11.61 5.03
N ILE A 217 -5.40 11.43 3.79
CA ILE A 217 -6.72 11.90 3.34
C ILE A 217 -7.83 11.18 4.09
N ALA A 218 -7.74 9.86 4.24
CA ALA A 218 -8.73 9.09 5.01
C ALA A 218 -8.82 9.57 6.46
N ARG A 219 -7.67 9.84 7.09
CA ARG A 219 -7.60 10.35 8.46
C ARG A 219 -8.18 11.76 8.61
N ILE A 220 -7.70 12.71 7.81
CA ILE A 220 -8.09 14.12 7.95
C ILE A 220 -9.51 14.37 7.47
N VAL A 221 -9.87 13.85 6.29
CA VAL A 221 -11.17 14.15 5.65
C VAL A 221 -12.30 13.31 6.26
N TYR A 222 -12.02 12.06 6.61
CA TYR A 222 -13.05 11.11 7.02
C TYR A 222 -12.88 10.58 8.46
N GLY A 223 -11.85 10.99 9.19
CA GLY A 223 -11.60 10.49 10.54
C GLY A 223 -11.22 8.99 10.59
N LEU A 224 -10.84 8.39 9.47
CA LEU A 224 -10.53 6.96 9.39
C LEU A 224 -9.04 6.68 9.57
N GLU A 225 -8.71 5.86 10.57
CA GLU A 225 -7.36 5.36 10.79
C GLU A 225 -7.08 4.13 9.93
N LEU A 226 -6.38 4.33 8.80
CA LEU A 226 -5.95 3.21 7.96
C LEU A 226 -4.66 2.55 8.50
N PRO A 227 -4.47 1.23 8.27
CA PRO A 227 -3.31 0.50 8.79
C PRO A 227 -1.95 1.08 8.37
N ALA A 228 -0.95 1.05 9.25
CA ALA A 228 0.41 1.42 8.86
C ALA A 228 1.02 0.35 7.91
N PRO A 229 1.84 0.75 6.91
CA PRO A 229 2.51 -0.20 6.01
C PRO A 229 3.37 -1.25 6.72
N GLU A 230 3.89 -0.91 7.89
CA GLU A 230 4.75 -1.77 8.71
C GLU A 230 3.96 -2.83 9.49
N SER A 231 2.62 -2.81 9.38
CA SER A 231 1.77 -3.82 9.99
C SER A 231 1.94 -5.17 9.32
N VAL A 232 2.41 -6.16 10.08
CA VAL A 232 2.81 -7.53 9.65
C VAL A 232 1.80 -8.31 8.81
N ASN A 233 0.56 -7.86 8.67
CA ASN A 233 -0.48 -8.57 7.91
C ASN A 233 -0.97 -7.83 6.65
N TRP A 234 -0.59 -6.57 6.44
CA TRP A 234 -1.11 -5.76 5.35
C TRP A 234 0.02 -5.38 4.39
N THR A 235 0.04 -6.00 3.21
CA THR A 235 1.01 -5.65 2.18
C THR A 235 0.72 -4.26 1.60
N LEU A 236 1.76 -3.56 1.14
CA LEU A 236 1.58 -2.21 0.62
C LEU A 236 0.71 -2.22 -0.64
N GLY A 237 0.83 -3.25 -1.48
CA GLY A 237 -0.03 -3.42 -2.64
C GLY A 237 -1.52 -3.49 -2.28
N ARG A 238 -1.88 -4.23 -1.23
CA ARG A 238 -3.27 -4.30 -0.74
C ARG A 238 -3.75 -2.97 -0.18
N LEU A 239 -2.91 -2.28 0.59
CA LEU A 239 -3.23 -0.97 1.14
C LEU A 239 -3.50 0.05 0.02
N VAL A 240 -2.73 0.05 -1.06
CA VAL A 240 -2.95 0.94 -2.22
C VAL A 240 -4.32 0.72 -2.86
N PHE A 241 -4.72 -0.54 -3.10
CA PHE A 241 -6.01 -0.87 -3.71
C PHE A 241 -7.19 -0.59 -2.78
N TRP A 242 -7.15 -1.09 -1.55
CA TRP A 242 -8.32 -0.97 -0.67
C TRP A 242 -8.54 0.45 -0.18
N SER A 243 -7.49 1.21 0.08
CA SER A 243 -7.65 2.63 0.39
C SER A 243 -8.13 3.44 -0.81
N ASN A 244 -7.78 3.05 -2.04
CA ASN A 244 -8.36 3.65 -3.24
C ASN A 244 -9.88 3.39 -3.30
N ASP A 245 -10.28 2.13 -3.20
CA ASP A 245 -11.69 1.73 -3.32
C ASP A 245 -12.54 2.34 -2.19
N LEU A 246 -12.00 2.42 -0.97
CA LEU A 246 -12.62 3.11 0.16
C LEU A 246 -12.82 4.60 -0.12
N LEU A 247 -11.76 5.32 -0.52
CA LEU A 247 -11.85 6.75 -0.80
C LEU A 247 -12.76 7.04 -2.00
N HIS A 248 -12.75 6.19 -3.02
CA HIS A 248 -13.64 6.26 -4.19
C HIS A 248 -15.11 6.13 -3.76
N THR A 249 -15.41 5.19 -2.89
CA THR A 249 -16.75 5.01 -2.31
C THR A 249 -17.16 6.23 -1.49
N LEU A 250 -16.27 6.71 -0.62
CA LEU A 250 -16.53 7.84 0.29
C LEU A 250 -16.70 9.18 -0.41
N VAL A 251 -15.96 9.42 -1.50
CA VAL A 251 -16.07 10.67 -2.26
C VAL A 251 -17.36 10.71 -3.08
N GLY A 252 -17.83 9.56 -3.56
CA GLY A 252 -19.11 9.37 -4.24
C GLY A 252 -19.24 10.14 -5.56
N ASP A 253 -20.47 10.16 -6.10
CA ASP A 253 -20.75 10.64 -7.47
C ASP A 253 -20.83 12.17 -7.61
N GLY A 254 -20.90 12.67 -8.84
CA GLY A 254 -21.11 14.10 -9.15
C GLY A 254 -19.84 14.86 -9.54
N PHE A 255 -18.69 14.18 -9.53
CA PHE A 255 -17.46 14.67 -10.16
C PHE A 255 -17.45 14.30 -11.66
N ALA A 256 -16.69 15.06 -12.44
CA ALA A 256 -16.57 14.83 -13.87
C ALA A 256 -15.76 13.56 -14.20
N ASN A 257 -14.80 13.22 -13.34
CA ASN A 257 -13.93 12.05 -13.42
C ASN A 257 -13.18 11.88 -12.08
N GLN A 258 -12.36 10.82 -11.97
CA GLN A 258 -11.62 10.52 -10.73
C GLN A 258 -10.48 11.50 -10.43
N GLN A 259 -10.00 12.25 -11.42
CA GLN A 259 -9.06 13.34 -11.18
C GLN A 259 -9.75 14.51 -10.45
N HIS A 260 -10.96 14.87 -10.88
CA HIS A 260 -11.77 15.90 -10.25
C HIS A 260 -12.14 15.50 -8.81
N ALA A 261 -12.50 14.23 -8.58
CA ALA A 261 -12.74 13.70 -7.24
C ALA A 261 -11.47 13.74 -6.35
N ALA A 262 -10.31 13.35 -6.87
CA ALA A 262 -9.05 13.43 -6.15
C ALA A 262 -8.65 14.89 -5.83
N ALA A 263 -8.87 15.83 -6.75
CA ALA A 263 -8.62 17.25 -6.54
C ALA A 263 -9.49 17.82 -5.41
N PHE A 264 -10.75 17.39 -5.32
CA PHE A 264 -11.61 17.69 -4.18
C PHE A 264 -11.03 17.15 -2.87
N LEU A 265 -10.59 15.89 -2.82
CA LEU A 265 -10.05 15.30 -1.59
C LEU A 265 -8.81 16.04 -1.07
N TRP A 266 -7.91 16.45 -1.97
CA TRP A 266 -6.77 17.30 -1.62
C TRP A 266 -7.23 18.68 -1.12
N TRP A 267 -8.20 19.30 -1.79
CA TRP A 267 -8.75 20.60 -1.40
C TRP A 267 -9.46 20.55 -0.04
N ALA A 268 -10.19 19.48 0.23
CA ALA A 268 -10.95 19.25 1.46
C ALA A 268 -10.01 19.01 2.63
N LYS A 269 -8.95 18.20 2.45
CA LYS A 269 -7.93 17.92 3.46
C LYS A 269 -7.39 19.21 4.10
N ASP A 270 -7.13 20.24 3.30
CA ASP A 270 -6.56 21.49 3.80
C ASP A 270 -7.61 22.44 4.46
N ARG A 271 -8.88 22.01 4.54
CA ARG A 271 -10.03 22.82 5.01
C ARG A 271 -10.89 22.14 6.07
N MET A 272 -10.47 20.97 6.54
CA MET A 272 -11.13 20.26 7.63
C MET A 272 -10.98 20.97 8.99
N ASP A 273 -10.29 22.10 9.08
CA ASP A 273 -10.24 22.92 10.29
C ASP A 273 -10.92 24.29 10.11
N GLU A 274 -11.48 24.59 8.93
CA GLU A 274 -12.23 25.84 8.73
C GLU A 274 -13.57 25.78 9.50
N PRO A 275 -13.92 26.82 10.30
CA PRO A 275 -15.23 26.91 10.92
C PRO A 275 -16.32 26.95 9.84
N SER A 276 -17.41 26.20 10.07
CA SER A 276 -18.53 26.07 9.14
C SER A 276 -19.33 27.36 8.99
#